data_AF-A0A7C4S8B4-F1
#
_entry.id   AF-A0A7C4S8B4-F1
#
_cell.length_a   1.000
_cell.length_b   1.000
_cell.length_c   1.000
_cell.angle_alpha   90.00
_cell.angle_beta   90.00
_cell.angle_gamma   90.00
#
_symmetry.space_group_name_H-M   'P 1'
#
loop_
_entity.id
_entity.type
_entity.pdbx_description
1 polymer ?
#
loop_
_entity_poly.entity_id
_entity_poly.type
_entity_poly.pdbx_seq_one_letter_code
_entity_poly.pdbx_strand_id
1 'polypeptide(L)'
;MKLIVCPSCGEEIVLKDLYEGMEIRCELCNAVLLYEDNKFILLDTNEEFDPEDLEKYFEEDIEIDEEDFEEEEFEEYEEYEE
;
A
#
# COMPACT_ATOMS: atom_id res chain seq x y z
N MET A 1 0.42 18.13 -2.41
CA MET A 1 0.81 17.14 -3.43
C MET A 1 0.98 15.83 -2.69
N LYS A 2 0.24 14.80 -3.10
CA LYS A 2 0.29 13.47 -2.49
C LYS A 2 1.04 12.56 -3.47
N LEU A 3 1.91 11.69 -2.98
CA LEU A 3 2.63 10.74 -3.81
C LEU A 3 2.21 9.34 -3.38
N ILE A 4 1.64 8.59 -4.32
CA ILE A 4 1.23 7.21 -4.07
C ILE A 4 2.01 6.26 -4.96
N VAL A 5 2.14 5.00 -4.56
CA VAL A 5 2.74 3.93 -5.36
C VAL A 5 1.63 3.12 -6.01
N CYS A 6 1.79 2.79 -7.29
CA CYS A 6 0.86 1.92 -7.99
C CYS A 6 0.95 0.49 -7.42
N PRO A 7 -0.12 -0.10 -6.88
CA PRO A 7 -0.08 -1.45 -6.32
C PRO A 7 0.15 -2.53 -7.39
N SER A 8 -0.08 -2.21 -8.67
CA SER A 8 0.06 -3.16 -9.77
C SER A 8 1.50 -3.27 -10.31
N CYS A 9 2.26 -2.18 -10.34
CA CYS A 9 3.60 -2.15 -10.95
C CYS A 9 4.69 -1.48 -10.11
N GLY A 10 4.35 -0.85 -8.99
CA GLY A 10 5.28 -0.12 -8.13
C GLY A 10 5.66 1.28 -8.61
N GLU A 11 5.02 1.81 -9.67
CA GLU A 11 5.33 3.14 -10.19
C GLU A 11 4.79 4.26 -9.29
N GLU A 12 5.57 5.32 -9.12
CA GLU A 12 5.20 6.50 -8.35
C GLU A 12 4.21 7.39 -9.12
N ILE A 13 3.07 7.68 -8.50
CA ILE A 13 2.00 8.51 -9.05
C ILE A 13 1.89 9.78 -8.22
N VAL A 14 2.10 10.93 -8.85
CA VAL A 14 1.98 12.24 -8.21
C VAL A 14 0.55 12.77 -8.38
N LEU A 15 -0.15 12.89 -7.26
CA LEU A 15 -1.51 13.43 -7.18
C LEU A 15 -1.46 14.91 -6.75
N LYS A 16 -2.10 15.76 -7.55
CA LYS A 16 -2.27 17.18 -7.21
C LYS A 16 -3.32 17.37 -6.13
N ASP A 17 -4.42 16.64 -6.26
CA ASP A 17 -5.59 16.65 -5.40
C ASP A 17 -6.14 15.22 -5.28
N LEU A 18 -6.89 14.94 -4.23
CA LEU A 18 -7.56 13.66 -3.98
C LEU A 18 -8.98 13.94 -3.48
N TYR A 19 -9.98 13.38 -4.16
CA TYR A 19 -11.40 13.54 -3.84
C TYR A 19 -12.17 12.25 -4.13
N GLU A 20 -13.28 12.06 -3.44
CA GLU A 20 -14.13 10.87 -3.60
C GLU A 20 -14.67 10.75 -5.03
N GLY A 21 -14.65 9.53 -5.57
CA GLY A 21 -14.99 9.23 -6.96
C GLY A 21 -13.88 9.57 -7.97
N MET A 22 -12.67 9.89 -7.52
CA MET A 22 -11.55 10.21 -8.42
C MET A 22 -10.93 8.94 -9.02
N GLU A 23 -10.83 8.89 -10.35
CA GLU A 23 -10.11 7.84 -11.08
C GLU A 23 -8.66 8.27 -11.34
N ILE A 24 -7.72 7.45 -10.91
CA ILE A 24 -6.28 7.64 -11.03
C ILE A 24 -5.73 6.55 -11.94
N ARG A 25 -5.16 6.96 -13.07
CA ARG A 25 -4.58 6.03 -14.04
C ARG A 25 -3.07 6.03 -13.94
N CYS A 26 -2.46 4.86 -13.75
CA CYS A 26 -1.02 4.69 -13.84
C CYS A 26 -0.57 4.81 -15.30
N GLU A 27 0.42 5.66 -15.59
CA GLU A 27 0.95 5.84 -16.95
C GLU A 27 1.83 4.67 -17.42
N LEU A 28 2.40 3.89 -16.48
CA LEU A 28 3.29 2.77 -16.78
C LEU A 28 2.54 1.49 -17.15
N CYS A 29 1.64 1.01 -16.28
CA CYS A 29 0.90 -0.24 -16.49
C CYS A 29 -0.54 -0.04 -16.97
N ASN A 30 -1.02 1.20 -17.06
CA ASN A 30 -2.42 1.55 -17.39
C ASN A 30 -3.48 1.08 -16.39
N ALA A 31 -3.08 0.59 -15.21
CA ALA A 31 -4.02 0.29 -14.13
C ALA A 31 -4.84 1.52 -13.74
N VAL A 32 -6.12 1.32 -13.41
CA VAL A 32 -7.03 2.37 -12.95
C VAL A 32 -7.40 2.11 -11.49
N LEU A 33 -7.12 3.10 -10.65
CA LEU A 33 -7.48 3.14 -9.24
C LEU A 33 -8.65 4.10 -9.06
N LEU A 34 -9.71 3.69 -8.37
CA LEU A 34 -10.81 4.54 -7.96
C LEU A 34 -10.65 4.90 -6.49
N TYR A 35 -10.70 6.18 -6.14
CA TYR A 35 -10.72 6.62 -4.75
C TYR A 35 -12.15 6.76 -4.25
N GLU A 36 -12.60 5.84 -3.39
CA GLU A 36 -13.95 5.81 -2.84
C GLU A 36 -13.92 5.30 -1.40
N ASP A 37 -14.81 5.80 -0.53
CA ASP A 37 -14.87 5.42 0.90
C ASP A 37 -13.52 5.51 1.62
N ASN A 38 -12.71 6.51 1.27
CA ASN A 38 -11.35 6.72 1.79
C ASN A 38 -10.38 5.57 1.51
N LYS A 39 -10.59 4.82 0.42
CA LYS A 39 -9.75 3.71 -0.05
C LYS A 39 -9.46 3.83 -1.54
N PHE A 40 -8.40 3.16 -1.99
CA PHE A 40 -8.11 2.98 -3.40
C PHE A 40 -8.57 1.59 -3.87
N ILE A 41 -9.42 1.56 -4.89
CA ILE A 41 -9.94 0.33 -5.48
C ILE A 41 -9.28 0.13 -6.83
N LEU A 42 -8.51 -0.94 -7.00
CA LEU A 42 -7.94 -1.32 -8.29
C LEU A 42 -9.03 -1.94 -9.17
N LEU A 43 -9.47 -1.23 -10.21
CA LEU A 43 -10.61 -1.66 -11.03
C LEU A 43 -10.36 -2.95 -11.83
N ASP A 44 -9.10 -3.31 -12.08
CA ASP A 44 -8.74 -4.56 -12.76
C ASP A 44 -9.01 -5.81 -11.89
N THR A 45 -8.76 -5.73 -10.58
CA THR A 45 -8.84 -6.89 -9.67
C THR A 45 -9.93 -6.74 -8.59
N ASN A 46 -10.51 -5.55 -8.45
CA ASN A 46 -11.37 -5.12 -7.34
C ASN A 46 -10.70 -5.24 -5.96
N GLU A 47 -9.38 -5.17 -5.91
CA GLU A 47 -8.65 -5.12 -4.65
C GLU A 47 -8.71 -3.70 -4.05
N GLU A 48 -8.94 -3.64 -2.74
CA GLU A 48 -9.01 -2.40 -1.97
C GLU A 48 -7.69 -2.18 -1.22
N PHE A 49 -7.18 -0.96 -1.25
CA PHE A 49 -5.94 -0.54 -0.59
C PHE A 49 -6.19 0.70 0.25
N ASP A 50 -5.66 0.73 1.47
CA ASP A 50 -5.74 1.92 2.29
C ASP A 50 -4.78 3.00 1.76
N PRO A 51 -5.13 4.29 1.87
CA PRO A 51 -4.30 5.36 1.31
C PRO A 51 -2.93 5.47 1.97
N GLU A 52 -2.83 5.06 3.22
CA GLU A 52 -1.59 5.07 4.01
C GLU A 52 -0.61 3.99 3.51
N ASP A 53 -1.10 2.83 3.05
CA ASP A 53 -0.26 1.77 2.49
C ASP A 53 0.38 2.16 1.16
N LEU A 54 -0.31 2.98 0.37
CA LEU A 54 0.17 3.43 -0.94
C LEU A 54 0.92 4.75 -0.85
N GLU A 55 0.71 5.55 0.20
CA GLU A 55 1.37 6.84 0.36
C GLU A 55 2.85 6.68 0.64
N LYS A 56 3.68 7.22 -0.25
CA LYS A 56 5.12 7.28 -0.01
C LYS A 56 5.41 8.59 0.70
N TYR A 57 5.82 8.49 1.95
CA TYR A 57 6.36 9.64 2.66
C TYR A 57 7.65 10.07 1.96
N PHE A 58 7.77 11.36 1.63
CA PHE A 58 9.06 11.94 1.28
C PHE A 58 9.93 11.90 2.54
N GLU A 59 10.66 10.81 2.74
CA GLU A 59 11.69 10.71 3.77
C GLU A 59 12.83 11.66 3.37
N GLU A 60 12.84 12.88 3.91
CA GLU A 60 14.10 13.48 4.30
C GLU A 60 14.64 12.59 5.44
N ASP A 61 15.60 11.71 5.10
CA ASP A 61 16.40 10.90 6.03
C ASP A 61 15.62 10.16 7.14
N ILE A 62 15.10 8.97 6.84
CA ILE A 62 14.99 7.93 7.87
C ILE A 62 16.07 6.90 7.55
N GLU A 63 17.20 7.03 8.25
CA GLU A 63 18.12 5.91 8.44
C GLU A 63 17.33 4.82 9.19
N ILE A 64 16.87 3.81 8.47
CA ILE A 64 16.35 2.58 9.08
C ILE A 64 17.54 1.89 9.74
N ASP A 65 17.66 2.08 11.05
CA ASP A 65 18.58 1.33 11.92
C ASP A 65 18.04 -0.12 12.02
N GLU A 66 18.85 -1.09 11.61
CA GLU A 66 18.52 -2.54 11.56
C GLU A 66 18.31 -3.19 12.96
N GLU A 67 17.64 -2.55 13.91
CA GLU A 67 17.52 -3.02 15.31
C GLU A 67 16.08 -3.11 15.88
N ASP A 68 15.02 -3.21 15.07
CA ASP A 68 13.65 -3.44 15.58
C ASP A 68 12.90 -4.60 14.89
N PHE A 69 13.61 -5.69 14.60
CA PHE A 69 12.99 -6.99 14.27
C PHE A 69 13.16 -7.95 15.45
N GLU A 70 12.66 -7.57 16.63
CA GLU A 70 12.51 -8.48 17.77
C GLU A 70 11.06 -8.97 17.91
N GLU A 71 10.93 -10.30 17.76
CA GLU A 71 10.08 -11.17 18.58
C GLU A 71 8.56 -11.22 18.31
N GLU A 72 8.14 -12.10 17.38
CA GLU A 72 6.87 -12.84 17.57
C GLU A 72 7.14 -14.33 17.83
N GLU A 73 7.26 -14.59 19.13
CA GLU A 73 7.11 -15.82 19.89
C GLU A 73 6.24 -16.91 19.22
N PHE A 74 6.85 -18.03 18.84
CA PHE A 74 6.16 -19.22 18.35
C PHE A 74 5.65 -20.04 19.56
N GLU A 75 4.45 -19.72 20.07
CA GLU A 75 3.77 -20.57 21.07
C GLU A 75 3.14 -21.81 20.42
N GLU A 76 3.90 -22.90 20.55
CA GLU A 76 3.55 -24.31 20.79
C GLU A 76 2.06 -24.73 20.87
N TYR A 77 1.69 -25.79 20.14
CA TYR A 77 0.73 -26.79 20.63
C TYR A 77 1.24 -28.21 20.31
N GLU A 78 1.53 -28.98 21.36
CA GLU A 78 1.69 -30.43 21.30
C GLU A 78 0.38 -31.11 20.92
N GLU A 79 0.42 -32.14 20.06
CA GLU A 79 -0.62 -33.17 20.03
C GLU A 79 0.02 -34.56 19.87
N TYR A 80 -0.31 -35.43 20.83
CA TYR A 80 0.14 -36.81 21.03
C TYR A 80 -0.46 -37.80 20.00
N GLU A 81 0.03 -39.05 20.08
CA GLU A 81 -0.47 -40.35 19.51
C GLU A 81 0.21 -40.78 18.20
N GLU A 82 0.85 -41.94 18.03
CA GLU A 82 0.77 -43.28 18.66
C GLU A 82 2.14 -44.01 18.57
#